data_AF-A0AAD5ARA5-F1
#
_entry.id   AF-A0AAD5ARA5-F1
#
_cell.length_a   1.000
_cell.length_b   1.000
_cell.length_c   1.000
_cell.angle_alpha   90.00
_cell.angle_beta   90.00
_cell.angle_gamma   90.00
#
_symmetry.space_group_name_H-M   'P 1'
#
loop_
_entity.id
_entity.type
_entity.pdbx_description
1 polymer ?
#
loop_
_entity_poly.entity_id
_entity_poly.type
_entity_poly.pdbx_seq_one_letter_code
_entity_poly.pdbx_strand_id
1 'polypeptide(L)'
;MQVNDDCQKSTFHAPFCGCLQINAGKTKELVVDFRRHKQILSPVNIQGRDIVRVDSYKYLGVYLNNKLDWTNNTEAIYKKGQSRLFLLRRLRSFGVQGELLKTFFESVVASDIFYGVVCWGSSISTADRKRLDKLIRKASSVLGIPLDTVQEAGERRMVVKLSSLLQNASHTLYETVTSLSSSFSDRLIHPKCLKERYRRSFLPAAIRLYNQSCFQ
;
A
#
# COMPACT_ATOMS: atom_id res chain seq x y z
N MET A 1 -2.16 49.03 -24.29
CA MET A 1 -3.01 48.22 -25.18
C MET A 1 -2.90 46.78 -24.70
N GLN A 2 -3.59 46.47 -23.62
CA GLN A 2 -4.85 45.69 -23.61
C GLN A 2 -4.63 44.23 -24.04
N VAL A 3 -4.52 43.39 -23.00
CA VAL A 3 -5.16 42.09 -22.74
C VAL A 3 -5.69 41.31 -23.96
N ASN A 4 -5.27 40.05 -24.06
CA ASN A 4 -6.10 38.83 -24.16
C ASN A 4 -5.14 37.67 -23.80
N ASP A 5 -5.18 37.05 -22.62
CA ASP A 5 -6.24 36.23 -22.03
C ASP A 5 -6.85 35.23 -23.02
N ASP A 6 -6.04 34.26 -23.47
CA ASP A 6 -6.54 33.04 -24.12
C ASP A 6 -5.60 31.86 -23.88
N CYS A 7 -5.64 31.30 -22.67
CA CYS A 7 -5.29 29.90 -22.47
C CYS A 7 -6.00 29.32 -21.24
N GLN A 8 -7.32 29.52 -21.15
CA GLN A 8 -8.17 28.90 -20.11
C GLN A 8 -9.20 27.90 -20.67
N LYS A 9 -9.05 27.43 -21.91
CA LYS A 9 -9.96 26.42 -22.48
C LYS A 9 -9.21 25.26 -23.12
N SER A 10 -8.49 24.48 -22.31
CA SER A 10 -8.20 23.08 -22.66
C SER A 10 -9.05 22.18 -21.78
N THR A 11 -10.32 22.02 -22.18
CA THR A 11 -11.17 20.93 -21.70
C THR A 11 -10.50 19.63 -22.10
N PHE A 12 -9.86 18.96 -21.13
CA PHE A 12 -9.38 17.59 -21.28
C PHE A 12 -10.61 16.68 -21.47
N HIS A 13 -10.99 16.43 -22.71
CA HIS A 13 -11.96 15.39 -23.05
C HIS A 13 -11.25 14.03 -23.00
N ALA A 14 -11.15 13.48 -21.79
CA ALA A 14 -10.91 12.05 -21.61
C ALA A 14 -12.29 11.37 -21.45
N PRO A 15 -12.73 10.52 -22.40
CA PRO A 15 -13.94 9.74 -22.18
C PRO A 15 -13.60 8.69 -21.11
N PHE A 16 -14.39 8.65 -20.05
CA PHE A 16 -14.19 7.90 -18.80
C PHE A 16 -13.19 8.52 -17.80
N CYS A 17 -13.63 9.47 -16.99
CA CYS A 17 -13.09 9.62 -15.63
C CYS A 17 -14.04 10.43 -14.74
N GLY A 18 -14.33 9.93 -13.53
CA GLY A 18 -15.22 10.59 -12.58
C GLY A 18 -14.81 12.03 -12.27
N CYS A 19 -15.81 12.90 -12.07
CA CYS A 19 -15.71 14.35 -11.90
C CYS A 19 -14.95 14.80 -10.62
N LEU A 20 -13.69 14.44 -10.49
CA LEU A 20 -12.82 14.89 -9.40
C LEU A 20 -12.27 16.29 -9.72
N GLN A 21 -12.89 17.31 -9.13
CA GLN A 21 -12.34 18.66 -9.11
C GLN A 21 -11.17 18.74 -8.12
N ILE A 22 -10.00 19.20 -8.59
CA ILE A 22 -8.82 19.35 -7.74
C ILE A 22 -9.01 20.53 -6.79
N ASN A 23 -8.89 20.28 -5.49
CA ASN A 23 -8.90 21.33 -4.47
C ASN A 23 -7.46 21.71 -4.09
N ALA A 24 -6.97 22.83 -4.62
CA ALA A 24 -5.60 23.30 -4.39
C ALA A 24 -5.24 23.46 -2.90
N GLY A 25 -6.21 23.73 -2.01
CA GLY A 25 -5.97 23.84 -0.57
C GLY A 25 -5.68 22.50 0.12
N LYS A 26 -6.22 21.40 -0.40
CA LYS A 26 -6.00 20.04 0.14
C LYS A 26 -4.84 19.33 -0.55
N THR A 27 -4.47 19.74 -1.76
CA THR A 27 -3.38 19.14 -2.54
C THR A 27 -2.02 19.42 -1.89
N LYS A 28 -1.17 18.39 -1.87
CA LYS A 28 0.24 18.47 -1.50
C LYS A 28 1.07 17.88 -2.63
N GLU A 29 2.24 18.45 -2.86
CA GLU A 29 3.18 17.95 -3.85
C GLU A 29 4.14 16.97 -3.16
N LEU A 30 4.14 15.71 -3.58
CA LEU A 30 5.12 14.71 -3.16
C LEU A 30 6.05 14.42 -4.35
N VAL A 31 7.26 14.95 -4.31
CA VAL A 31 8.25 14.74 -5.36
C VAL A 31 9.04 13.47 -5.09
N VAL A 32 9.05 12.56 -6.06
CA VAL A 32 9.82 11.31 -6.01
C VAL A 32 10.86 11.33 -7.12
N ASP A 33 12.12 11.54 -6.75
CA ASP A 33 13.23 11.62 -7.70
C ASP A 33 14.44 10.79 -7.23
N PHE A 34 14.79 9.78 -8.01
CA PHE A 34 15.93 8.88 -7.74
C PHE A 34 17.15 9.15 -8.64
N ARG A 35 17.14 10.23 -9.42
CA ARG A 35 18.29 10.62 -10.23
C ARG A 35 19.46 11.00 -9.33
N ARG A 36 20.68 10.66 -9.76
CA ARG A 36 21.92 11.02 -9.04
C ARG A 36 22.12 12.54 -8.96
N HIS A 37 21.73 13.24 -10.03
CA HIS A 37 21.76 14.69 -10.12
C HIS A 37 20.34 15.20 -10.03
N LYS A 38 20.00 15.79 -8.88
CA LYS A 38 18.68 16.33 -8.62
C LYS A 38 18.53 17.66 -9.34
N GLN A 39 17.46 17.80 -10.10
CA GLN A 39 17.08 19.09 -10.66
C GLN A 39 16.31 19.91 -9.62
N ILE A 40 16.54 21.22 -9.61
CA ILE A 40 15.69 22.13 -8.84
C ILE A 40 14.36 22.24 -9.60
N LEU A 41 13.29 21.76 -8.98
CA LEU A 41 11.95 21.81 -9.55
C LEU A 41 11.22 23.04 -8.99
N SER A 42 10.72 23.89 -9.89
CA SER A 42 9.82 25.00 -9.55
C SER A 42 8.59 24.48 -8.79
N PRO A 43 8.05 25.25 -7.84
CA PRO A 43 6.82 24.88 -7.15
C PRO A 43 5.67 24.67 -8.14
N VAL A 44 4.85 23.66 -7.90
CA VAL A 44 3.64 23.43 -8.70
C VAL A 44 2.59 24.47 -8.32
N ASN A 45 2.10 25.22 -9.30
CA ASN A 45 1.00 26.16 -9.10
C ASN A 45 -0.32 25.57 -9.64
N ILE A 46 -1.36 25.53 -8.80
CA ILE A 46 -2.70 25.09 -9.18
C ILE A 46 -3.68 26.19 -8.80
N GLN A 47 -4.44 26.69 -9.79
CA GLN A 47 -5.45 27.75 -9.58
C GLN A 47 -4.85 29.01 -8.92
N GLY A 48 -3.64 29.43 -9.32
CA GLY A 48 -2.97 30.60 -8.77
C GLY A 48 -2.35 30.37 -7.39
N ARG A 49 -2.41 29.15 -6.85
CA ARG A 49 -1.87 28.80 -5.54
C ARG A 49 -0.68 27.86 -5.66
N ASP A 50 0.42 28.24 -5.03
CA ASP A 50 1.59 27.37 -4.90
C ASP A 50 1.27 26.21 -3.96
N ILE A 51 1.50 25.00 -4.46
CA ILE A 51 1.26 23.77 -3.73
C ILE A 51 2.43 23.48 -2.80
N VAL A 52 2.09 23.20 -1.54
CA VAL A 52 3.09 22.86 -0.52
C VAL A 52 3.71 21.51 -0.84
N ARG A 53 5.03 21.52 -0.97
CA ARG A 53 5.84 20.31 -1.09
C ARG A 53 5.98 19.61 0.25
N VAL A 54 5.84 18.30 0.26
CA VAL A 54 5.97 17.46 1.46
C VAL A 54 6.87 16.27 1.19
N ASP A 55 7.59 15.81 2.21
CA ASP A 55 8.45 14.63 2.11
C ASP A 55 7.70 13.33 2.40
N SER A 56 6.58 13.42 3.13
CA SER A 56 5.69 12.30 3.40
C SER A 56 4.23 12.75 3.43
N TYR A 57 3.36 11.90 2.93
CA TYR A 57 1.92 12.16 2.84
C TYR A 57 1.14 10.90 3.19
N LYS A 58 0.07 11.05 3.97
CA LYS A 58 -0.83 9.95 4.33
C LYS A 58 -1.98 9.88 3.32
N TYR A 59 -1.94 8.87 2.46
CA TYR A 59 -2.97 8.63 1.46
C TYR A 59 -3.78 7.39 1.82
N LEU A 60 -5.10 7.55 1.98
CA LEU A 60 -6.02 6.46 2.34
C LEU A 60 -5.51 5.59 3.50
N GLY A 61 -4.94 6.19 4.55
CA GLY A 61 -4.44 5.43 5.70
C GLY A 61 -2.99 4.95 5.62
N VAL A 62 -2.36 4.95 4.44
CA VAL A 62 -0.96 4.52 4.22
C VAL A 62 -0.05 5.72 4.04
N TYR A 63 1.12 5.71 4.68
CA TYR A 63 2.12 6.76 4.46
C TYR A 63 2.98 6.47 3.23
N LEU A 64 3.02 7.43 2.31
CA LEU A 64 3.95 7.49 1.19
C LEU A 64 5.02 8.52 1.53
N ASN A 65 6.26 8.29 1.10
CA ASN A 65 7.35 9.25 1.26
C ASN A 65 8.14 9.42 -0.05
N ASN A 66 8.91 10.49 -0.14
CA ASN A 66 9.71 10.85 -1.31
C ASN A 66 10.81 9.82 -1.64
N LYS A 67 11.16 8.95 -0.67
CA LYS A 67 12.10 7.84 -0.85
C LYS A 67 11.44 6.58 -1.39
N LEU A 68 10.10 6.54 -1.51
CA LEU A 68 9.22 5.36 -1.59
C LEU A 68 9.74 4.14 -0.81
N ASP A 69 10.19 4.39 0.41
CA ASP A 69 10.31 3.34 1.41
C ASP A 69 9.05 3.35 2.29
N TRP A 70 8.92 2.34 3.12
CA TRP A 70 7.74 2.17 3.96
C TRP A 70 8.00 2.52 5.43
N THR A 71 9.11 3.21 5.74
CA THR A 71 9.54 3.45 7.12
C THR A 71 8.55 4.32 7.89
N ASN A 72 8.06 5.43 7.31
CA ASN A 72 7.02 6.25 7.94
C ASN A 72 5.73 5.45 8.17
N ASN A 73 5.38 4.57 7.24
CA ASN A 73 4.19 3.72 7.32
C ASN A 73 4.33 2.66 8.42
N THR A 74 5.43 1.90 8.43
CA THR A 74 5.68 0.85 9.42
C THR A 74 5.84 1.43 10.83
N GLU A 75 6.41 2.64 10.97
CA GLU A 75 6.46 3.36 12.23
C GLU A 75 5.07 3.70 12.76
N ALA A 76 4.22 4.27 11.91
CA ALA A 76 2.85 4.60 12.28
C ALA A 76 2.04 3.35 12.66
N ILE A 77 2.15 2.27 11.86
CA ILE A 77 1.52 0.98 12.14
C ILE A 77 2.05 0.40 13.45
N TYR A 78 3.35 0.44 13.70
CA TYR A 78 3.96 -0.10 14.91
C TYR A 78 3.46 0.63 16.16
N LYS A 79 3.46 1.96 16.16
CA LYS A 79 2.94 2.77 17.28
C LYS A 79 1.46 2.47 17.55
N LYS A 80 0.65 2.42 16.49
CA LYS A 80 -0.77 2.08 16.60
C LYS A 80 -0.97 0.67 17.14
N GLY A 81 -0.23 -0.31 16.59
CA GLY A 81 -0.26 -1.71 16.99
C GLY A 81 0.16 -1.93 18.44
N GLN A 82 1.17 -1.20 18.96
CA GLN A 82 1.54 -1.26 20.39
C GLN A 82 0.37 -0.84 21.29
N SER A 83 -0.29 0.28 20.95
CA SER A 83 -1.45 0.77 21.70
C SER A 83 -2.60 -0.25 21.70
N ARG A 84 -2.93 -0.85 20.54
CA ARG A 84 -3.99 -1.87 20.46
C ARG A 84 -3.62 -3.18 21.15
N LEU A 85 -2.35 -3.59 21.09
CA LEU A 85 -1.84 -4.75 21.80
C LEU A 85 -1.92 -4.57 23.32
N PHE A 86 -1.68 -3.35 23.83
CA PHE A 86 -1.89 -3.05 25.24
C PHE A 86 -3.35 -3.29 25.66
N LEU A 87 -4.31 -2.84 24.85
CA LEU A 87 -5.73 -3.10 25.10
C LEU A 87 -6.05 -4.59 25.08
N LEU A 88 -5.52 -5.35 24.10
CA LEU A 88 -5.70 -6.80 24.03
C LEU A 88 -5.20 -7.50 25.31
N ARG A 89 -4.04 -7.09 25.84
CA ARG A 89 -3.49 -7.60 27.10
C ARG A 89 -4.37 -7.24 28.29
N ARG A 90 -4.92 -6.02 28.31
CA ARG A 90 -5.80 -5.56 29.39
C ARG A 90 -7.10 -6.36 29.41
N LEU A 91 -7.70 -6.63 28.25
CA LEU A 91 -8.86 -7.50 28.13
C LEU A 91 -8.56 -8.92 28.65
N ARG A 92 -7.41 -9.48 28.30
CA ARG A 92 -6.97 -10.78 28.85
C ARG A 92 -6.88 -10.75 30.37
N SER A 93 -6.35 -9.68 30.96
CA SER A 93 -6.24 -9.55 32.42
C SER A 93 -7.59 -9.46 33.14
N PHE A 94 -8.66 -9.08 32.45
CA PHE A 94 -10.01 -9.06 32.98
C PHE A 94 -10.76 -10.40 32.81
N GLY A 95 -10.08 -11.46 32.36
CA GLY A 95 -10.69 -12.78 32.20
C GLY A 95 -11.58 -12.92 30.96
N VAL A 96 -11.44 -12.03 29.98
CA VAL A 96 -12.19 -12.14 28.72
C VAL A 96 -11.85 -13.47 28.02
N GLN A 97 -12.89 -14.17 27.56
CA GLN A 97 -12.78 -15.47 26.92
C GLN A 97 -11.95 -15.43 25.63
N GLY A 98 -11.29 -16.55 25.31
CA GLY A 98 -10.34 -16.65 24.20
C GLY A 98 -10.93 -16.29 22.84
N GLU A 99 -12.16 -16.73 22.55
CA GLU A 99 -12.85 -16.42 21.28
C GLU A 99 -13.10 -14.92 21.12
N LEU A 100 -13.61 -14.26 22.17
CA LEU A 100 -13.85 -12.82 22.15
C LEU A 100 -12.53 -12.03 22.03
N LEU A 101 -11.45 -12.50 22.66
CA LEU A 101 -10.11 -11.92 22.47
C LEU A 101 -9.61 -12.08 21.03
N LYS A 102 -9.85 -13.23 20.40
CA LYS A 102 -9.52 -13.48 18.99
C LYS A 102 -10.29 -12.54 18.08
N THR A 103 -11.60 -12.39 18.28
CA THR A 103 -12.42 -11.43 17.54
C THR A 103 -11.94 -9.99 17.74
N PHE A 104 -11.58 -9.60 18.97
CA PHE A 104 -11.01 -8.28 19.24
C PHE A 104 -9.67 -8.09 18.51
N PHE A 105 -8.78 -9.09 18.53
CA PHE A 105 -7.53 -9.05 17.79
C PHE A 105 -7.77 -8.86 16.29
N GLU A 106 -8.64 -9.68 15.68
CA GLU A 106 -8.94 -9.63 14.25
C GLU A 106 -9.52 -8.28 13.83
N SER A 107 -10.48 -7.76 14.60
CA SER A 107 -11.19 -6.52 14.29
C SER A 107 -10.42 -5.24 14.60
N VAL A 108 -9.52 -5.24 15.58
CA VAL A 108 -8.83 -4.01 16.06
C VAL A 108 -7.33 -4.03 15.79
N VAL A 109 -6.64 -5.13 16.10
CA VAL A 109 -5.17 -5.18 16.00
C VAL A 109 -4.75 -5.58 14.59
N ALA A 110 -5.31 -6.67 14.06
CA ALA A 110 -4.98 -7.21 12.75
C ALA A 110 -5.48 -6.30 11.62
N SER A 111 -6.66 -5.70 11.78
CA SER A 111 -7.20 -4.71 10.83
C SER A 111 -6.26 -3.52 10.66
N ASP A 112 -5.67 -3.03 11.76
CA ASP A 112 -4.70 -1.94 11.75
C ASP A 112 -3.33 -2.37 11.18
N ILE A 113 -2.80 -3.51 11.63
CA ILE A 113 -1.46 -3.97 11.23
C ILE A 113 -1.43 -4.38 9.76
N PHE A 114 -2.45 -5.06 9.27
CA PHE A 114 -2.48 -5.59 7.91
C PHE A 114 -3.23 -4.70 6.93
N TYR A 115 -3.64 -3.49 7.34
CA TYR A 115 -4.26 -2.53 6.44
C TYR A 115 -3.33 -2.19 5.28
N GLY A 116 -3.81 -2.39 4.05
CA GLY A 116 -3.02 -2.12 2.84
C GLY A 116 -1.74 -2.96 2.71
N VAL A 117 -1.60 -4.09 3.43
CA VAL A 117 -0.36 -4.91 3.42
C VAL A 117 0.04 -5.39 2.03
N VAL A 118 -0.92 -5.50 1.11
CA VAL A 118 -0.69 -5.80 -0.31
C VAL A 118 0.18 -4.74 -0.99
N CYS A 119 0.12 -3.48 -0.55
CA CYS A 119 0.86 -2.37 -1.13
C CYS A 119 2.29 -2.28 -0.59
N TRP A 120 2.50 -2.54 0.71
CA TRP A 120 3.77 -2.26 1.39
C TRP A 120 4.50 -3.51 1.90
N GLY A 121 3.80 -4.62 2.17
CA GLY A 121 4.31 -5.78 2.89
C GLY A 121 5.51 -6.46 2.25
N SER A 122 5.56 -6.51 0.91
CA SER A 122 6.68 -7.09 0.16
C SER A 122 7.92 -6.17 0.12
N SER A 123 7.76 -4.85 0.30
CA SER A 123 8.85 -3.88 0.14
C SER A 123 9.36 -3.25 1.45
N ILE A 124 8.86 -3.64 2.62
CA ILE A 124 9.42 -3.19 3.92
C ILE A 124 10.85 -3.71 4.16
N SER A 125 11.62 -3.01 5.00
CA SER A 125 12.93 -3.49 5.43
C SER A 125 12.82 -4.74 6.30
N THR A 126 13.89 -5.54 6.36
CA THR A 126 13.96 -6.71 7.27
C THR A 126 13.82 -6.29 8.74
N ALA A 127 14.36 -5.13 9.11
CA ALA A 127 14.24 -4.58 10.45
C ALA A 127 12.79 -4.23 10.79
N ASP A 128 12.09 -3.54 9.88
CA ASP A 128 10.67 -3.21 10.05
C ASP A 128 9.80 -4.46 10.12
N ARG A 129 10.07 -5.46 9.26
CA ARG A 129 9.37 -6.74 9.29
C ARG A 129 9.51 -7.43 10.64
N LYS A 130 10.75 -7.62 11.12
CA LYS A 130 11.03 -8.22 12.44
C LYS A 130 10.34 -7.45 13.57
N ARG A 131 10.27 -6.12 13.47
CA ARG A 131 9.63 -5.27 14.46
C ARG A 131 8.11 -5.46 14.50
N LEU A 132 7.45 -5.55 13.35
CA LEU A 132 6.01 -5.84 13.26
C LEU A 132 5.71 -7.30 13.65
N ASP A 133 6.52 -8.27 13.25
CA ASP A 133 6.37 -9.67 13.67
C ASP A 133 6.50 -9.82 15.19
N LYS A 134 7.29 -8.98 15.86
CA LYS A 134 7.35 -8.93 17.33
C LYS A 134 6.02 -8.53 17.96
N LEU A 135 5.23 -7.64 17.32
CA LEU A 135 3.86 -7.34 17.76
C LEU A 135 2.96 -8.55 17.60
N ILE A 136 3.03 -9.21 16.45
CA ILE A 136 2.22 -10.39 16.13
C ILE A 136 2.53 -11.52 17.11
N ARG A 137 3.80 -11.81 17.38
CA ARG A 137 4.20 -12.83 18.38
C ARG A 137 3.70 -12.51 19.78
N LYS A 138 3.74 -11.23 20.18
CA LYS A 138 3.18 -10.80 21.47
C LYS A 138 1.66 -10.99 21.51
N ALA A 139 0.95 -10.73 20.41
CA ALA A 139 -0.49 -10.98 20.32
C ALA A 139 -0.80 -12.49 20.35
N SER A 140 -0.05 -13.29 19.59
CA SER A 140 -0.13 -14.76 19.57
C SER A 140 0.03 -15.34 20.97
N SER A 141 1.00 -14.87 21.75
CA SER A 141 1.19 -15.27 23.15
C SER A 141 0.00 -14.91 24.05
N VAL A 142 -0.69 -13.79 23.81
CA VAL A 142 -1.88 -13.41 24.60
C VAL A 142 -3.10 -14.26 24.23
N LEU A 143 -3.22 -14.63 22.95
CA LEU A 143 -4.34 -15.42 22.44
C LEU A 143 -4.16 -16.93 22.65
N GLY A 144 -2.91 -17.41 22.80
CA GLY A 144 -2.60 -18.84 22.88
C GLY A 144 -2.72 -19.58 21.55
N ILE A 145 -2.73 -18.86 20.42
CA ILE A 145 -2.81 -19.44 19.07
C ILE A 145 -1.67 -18.91 18.19
N PRO A 146 -1.13 -19.72 17.26
CA PRO A 146 -0.21 -19.23 16.25
C PRO A 146 -0.93 -18.20 15.35
N LEU A 147 -0.23 -17.13 15.02
CA LEU A 147 -0.71 -16.08 14.11
C LEU A 147 0.25 -15.93 12.94
N ASP A 148 -0.29 -15.64 11.76
CA ASP A 148 0.49 -15.35 10.57
C ASP A 148 1.43 -14.15 10.80
N THR A 149 2.67 -14.28 10.36
CA THR A 149 3.61 -13.17 10.22
C THR A 149 3.11 -12.14 9.21
N VAL A 150 3.74 -10.95 9.20
CA VAL A 150 3.48 -9.93 8.17
C VAL A 150 3.71 -10.47 6.76
N GLN A 151 4.70 -11.36 6.60
CA GLN A 151 4.98 -11.97 5.31
C GLN A 151 3.84 -12.87 4.86
N GLU A 152 3.47 -13.87 5.66
CA GLU A 152 2.45 -14.86 5.30
C GLU A 152 1.10 -14.21 5.02
N ALA A 153 0.67 -13.29 5.90
CA ALA A 153 -0.56 -12.55 5.71
C ALA A 153 -0.51 -11.65 4.46
N GLY A 154 0.63 -11.03 4.19
CA GLY A 154 0.84 -10.19 3.01
C GLY A 154 0.80 -10.99 1.71
N GLU A 155 1.51 -12.12 1.66
CA GLU A 155 1.60 -13.01 0.50
C GLU A 155 0.24 -13.60 0.15
N ARG A 156 -0.48 -14.11 1.15
CA ARG A 156 -1.85 -14.63 0.96
C ARG A 156 -2.80 -13.58 0.40
N ARG A 157 -2.77 -12.37 0.97
CA ARG A 157 -3.62 -11.26 0.50
C ARG A 157 -3.21 -10.75 -0.88
N MET A 158 -1.93 -10.81 -1.24
CA MET A 158 -1.45 -10.46 -2.58
C MET A 158 -2.00 -11.41 -3.64
N VAL A 159 -1.94 -12.72 -3.39
CA VAL A 159 -2.49 -13.73 -4.31
C VAL A 159 -4.00 -13.54 -4.47
N VAL A 160 -4.75 -13.44 -3.37
CA VAL A 160 -6.21 -13.19 -3.42
C VAL A 160 -6.53 -11.90 -4.17
N LYS A 161 -5.76 -10.82 -3.93
CA LYS A 161 -5.97 -9.57 -4.64
C LYS A 161 -5.71 -9.74 -6.13
N LEU A 162 -4.62 -10.37 -6.54
CA LEU A 162 -4.31 -10.60 -7.95
C LEU A 162 -5.38 -11.46 -8.64
N SER A 163 -5.84 -12.54 -8.01
CA SER A 163 -6.94 -13.36 -8.53
C SER A 163 -8.22 -12.54 -8.71
N SER A 164 -8.55 -11.66 -7.75
CA SER A 164 -9.71 -10.76 -7.88
C SER A 164 -9.54 -9.74 -9.01
N LEU A 165 -8.31 -9.34 -9.35
CA LEU A 165 -8.04 -8.47 -10.50
C LEU A 165 -8.32 -9.20 -11.80
N LEU A 166 -7.86 -10.44 -11.94
CA LEU A 166 -8.07 -11.28 -13.13
C LEU A 166 -9.55 -11.61 -13.39
N GLN A 167 -10.39 -11.58 -12.35
CA GLN A 167 -11.82 -11.86 -12.45
C GLN A 167 -12.68 -10.59 -12.67
N ASN A 168 -12.08 -9.40 -12.63
CA ASN A 168 -12.81 -8.14 -12.69
C ASN A 168 -12.38 -7.30 -13.90
N ALA A 169 -13.11 -7.44 -15.01
CA ALA A 169 -12.86 -6.73 -16.26
C ALA A 169 -12.99 -5.19 -16.14
N SER A 170 -13.73 -4.68 -15.15
CA SER A 170 -13.88 -3.23 -14.91
C SER A 170 -12.75 -2.64 -14.07
N HIS A 171 -11.81 -3.46 -13.58
CA HIS A 171 -10.72 -2.97 -12.77
C HIS A 171 -9.67 -2.24 -13.63
N THR A 172 -9.15 -1.10 -13.15
CA THR A 172 -8.18 -0.28 -13.89
C THR A 172 -6.89 -1.01 -14.28
N LEU A 173 -6.48 -1.99 -13.48
CA LEU A 173 -5.32 -2.85 -13.75
C LEU A 173 -5.65 -4.13 -14.53
N TYR A 174 -6.91 -4.38 -14.91
CA TYR A 174 -7.30 -5.62 -15.57
C TYR A 174 -6.49 -5.86 -16.83
N GLU A 175 -6.47 -4.89 -17.76
CA GLU A 175 -5.74 -5.01 -19.02
C GLU A 175 -4.24 -5.22 -18.80
N THR A 176 -3.64 -4.50 -17.84
CA THR A 176 -2.22 -4.66 -17.50
C THR A 176 -1.92 -6.07 -17.03
N VAL A 177 -2.75 -6.64 -16.14
CA VAL A 177 -2.51 -7.99 -15.62
C VAL A 177 -2.78 -9.05 -16.69
N THR A 178 -3.87 -8.91 -17.47
CA THR A 178 -4.23 -9.86 -18.53
C THR A 178 -3.23 -9.84 -19.69
N SER A 179 -2.59 -8.71 -19.98
CA SER A 179 -1.49 -8.64 -20.96
C SER A 179 -0.26 -9.47 -20.58
N LEU A 180 -0.15 -9.82 -19.29
CA LEU A 180 0.92 -10.69 -18.79
C LEU A 180 0.50 -12.16 -18.81
N SER A 181 -0.71 -12.51 -19.25
CA SER A 181 -1.11 -13.92 -19.38
C SER A 181 -0.29 -14.63 -20.45
N SER A 182 0.19 -15.83 -20.12
CA SER A 182 0.87 -16.70 -21.09
C SER A 182 -0.16 -17.36 -22.03
N SER A 183 0.12 -17.39 -23.33
CA SER A 183 -0.70 -18.15 -24.29
C SER A 183 -0.51 -19.66 -24.17
N PHE A 184 0.54 -20.13 -23.47
CA PHE A 184 0.93 -21.54 -23.40
C PHE A 184 0.67 -22.17 -22.02
N SER A 185 0.22 -21.40 -21.03
CA SER A 185 -0.07 -21.90 -19.68
C SER A 185 -0.90 -20.90 -18.89
N ASP A 186 -1.52 -21.35 -17.80
CA ASP A 186 -2.27 -20.48 -16.87
C ASP A 186 -1.37 -19.58 -16.00
N ARG A 187 -0.08 -19.49 -16.32
CA ARG A 187 0.91 -18.66 -15.62
C ARG A 187 0.90 -17.23 -16.15
N LEU A 188 1.23 -16.29 -15.26
CA LEU A 188 1.51 -14.92 -15.65
C LEU A 188 3.00 -14.75 -15.95
N ILE A 189 3.32 -14.11 -17.08
CA ILE A 189 4.65 -13.69 -17.47
C ILE A 189 5.17 -12.70 -16.44
N HIS A 190 6.28 -13.05 -15.79
CA HIS A 190 6.89 -12.19 -14.80
C HIS A 190 7.53 -10.97 -15.48
N PRO A 191 7.19 -9.73 -15.07
CA PRO A 191 7.75 -8.53 -15.69
C PRO A 191 9.25 -8.42 -15.44
N LYS A 192 9.99 -7.89 -16.42
CA LYS A 192 11.43 -7.60 -16.26
C LYS A 192 11.62 -6.56 -15.16
N CYS A 193 12.44 -6.88 -14.16
CA CYS A 193 12.66 -6.03 -12.99
C CYS A 193 14.10 -5.52 -12.92
N LEU A 194 14.34 -4.29 -13.38
CA LEU A 194 15.68 -3.68 -13.37
C LEU A 194 16.10 -3.13 -11.99
N LYS A 195 15.15 -2.87 -11.10
CA LYS A 195 15.38 -2.27 -9.78
C LYS A 195 14.66 -3.09 -8.72
N GLU A 196 15.33 -3.31 -7.58
CA GLU A 196 14.77 -4.06 -6.46
C GLU A 196 13.47 -3.44 -5.93
N ARG A 197 13.38 -2.10 -5.93
CA ARG A 197 12.16 -1.36 -5.60
C ARG A 197 10.95 -1.80 -6.43
N TYR A 198 11.12 -1.92 -7.75
CA TYR A 198 10.05 -2.37 -8.64
C TYR A 198 9.77 -3.86 -8.43
N ARG A 199 10.81 -4.69 -8.34
CA ARG A 199 10.68 -6.14 -8.04
C ARG A 199 9.86 -6.41 -6.78
N ARG A 200 10.01 -5.56 -5.76
CA ARG A 200 9.31 -5.67 -4.48
C ARG A 200 7.96 -4.94 -4.43
N SER A 201 7.56 -4.27 -5.51
CA SER A 201 6.24 -3.66 -5.63
C SER A 201 5.16 -4.74 -5.86
N PHE A 202 3.88 -4.35 -5.79
CA PHE A 202 2.76 -5.27 -5.84
C PHE A 202 2.78 -6.20 -7.06
N LEU A 203 2.86 -5.68 -8.28
CA LEU A 203 2.68 -6.50 -9.49
C LEU A 203 3.73 -7.62 -9.62
N PRO A 204 5.05 -7.36 -9.60
CA PRO A 204 6.02 -8.45 -9.75
C PRO A 204 6.01 -9.41 -8.57
N ALA A 205 5.81 -8.90 -7.35
CA ALA A 205 5.75 -9.74 -6.15
C ALA A 205 4.52 -10.67 -6.18
N ALA A 206 3.34 -10.14 -6.52
CA ALA A 206 2.11 -10.92 -6.58
C ALA A 206 2.13 -11.96 -7.71
N ILE A 207 2.65 -11.61 -8.89
CA ILE A 207 2.80 -12.55 -10.02
C ILE A 207 3.72 -13.72 -9.64
N ARG A 208 4.85 -13.42 -9.00
CA ARG A 208 5.77 -14.46 -8.52
C ARG A 208 5.06 -15.41 -7.55
N LEU A 209 4.29 -14.89 -6.60
CA LEU A 209 3.56 -15.69 -5.62
C LEU A 209 2.43 -16.50 -6.28
N TYR A 210 1.67 -15.89 -7.18
CA TYR A 210 0.58 -16.55 -7.91
C TYR A 210 1.07 -17.76 -8.71
N ASN A 211 2.18 -17.59 -9.44
CA ASN A 211 2.80 -18.68 -10.19
C ASN A 211 3.38 -19.79 -9.29
N GLN A 212 3.65 -19.50 -8.02
CA GLN A 212 4.10 -20.49 -7.03
C GLN A 212 2.90 -21.22 -6.39
N SER A 213 1.80 -20.51 -6.13
CA SER A 213 0.62 -21.06 -5.43
C SER A 213 -0.33 -21.86 -6.32
N CYS A 214 -0.41 -21.57 -7.61
CA CYS A 214 -1.35 -22.24 -8.52
C CYS A 214 -0.76 -23.50 -9.19
N PHE A 215 0.52 -23.81 -8.97
CA PHE A 215 1.23 -24.91 -9.66
C PHE A 215 2.13 -25.73 -8.72
N GLN A 216 1.78 -25.77 -7.42
CA GLN A 216 2.21 -26.79 -6.46
C GLN A 216 1.11 -27.82 -6.31
#